data_AF-A0AAW8XVZ2-F1
#
_entry.id   AF-A0AAW8XVZ2-F1
#
_cell.length_a   1.000
_cell.length_b   1.000
_cell.length_c   1.000
_cell.angle_alpha   90.00
_cell.angle_beta   90.00
_cell.angle_gamma   90.00
#
_symmetry.space_group_name_H-M   'P 1'
#
loop_
_entity.id
_entity.type
_entity.pdbx_description
1 polymer ?
#
loop_
_entity_poly.entity_id
_entity_poly.type
_entity_poly.pdbx_seq_one_letter_code
_entity_poly.pdbx_strand_id
1 'polypeptide(L)'
;MYGNIGANLLKSFSLSKIRWLDIRKEHFAVDTPTLSLIDEHRDPWVSEGTFEVRVRIKHSIAGYFSRRDLLPQQELVREENDGVTLLCKAAHQSQIIPLILFWLPNIEILEPECQNG
;
A
#
# COMPACT_ATOMS: atom_id res chain seq x y z
N MET A 1 15.94 24.91 15.66
CA MET A 1 16.31 23.58 15.15
C MET A 1 15.92 23.53 13.69
N TYR A 2 16.88 23.76 12.78
CA TYR A 2 16.64 23.79 11.34
C TYR A 2 16.57 22.35 10.81
N GLY A 3 15.36 21.89 10.48
CA GLY A 3 15.16 20.64 9.76
C GLY A 3 15.52 20.85 8.29
N ASN A 4 16.58 20.18 7.86
CA ASN A 4 17.13 20.22 6.51
C ASN A 4 16.05 19.79 5.48
N ILE A 5 15.60 20.73 4.65
CA ILE A 5 14.65 20.51 3.54
C ILE A 5 15.50 20.04 2.36
N GLY A 6 15.79 18.74 2.31
CA GLY A 6 16.72 18.16 1.34
C GLY A 6 16.24 16.87 0.67
N ALA A 7 14.98 16.49 0.82
CA ALA A 7 14.41 15.37 0.07
C ALA A 7 13.06 15.80 -0.50
N ASN A 8 12.94 15.76 -1.81
CA ASN A 8 11.72 16.05 -2.58
C ASN A 8 10.71 14.90 -2.43
N LEU A 9 10.39 14.57 -1.17
CA LEU A 9 9.63 13.39 -0.78
C LEU A 9 8.17 13.77 -0.53
N LEU A 10 7.26 13.12 -1.25
CA LEU A 10 5.84 13.21 -0.98
C LEU A 10 5.52 12.61 0.40
N LYS A 11 4.77 13.37 1.19
CA LYS A 11 4.36 12.98 2.54
C LYS A 11 2.85 13.08 2.67
N SER A 12 2.25 12.02 3.20
CA SER A 12 0.82 11.96 3.47
C SER A 12 0.52 12.17 4.94
N PHE A 13 -0.41 13.07 5.22
CA PHE A 13 -0.83 13.41 6.58
C PHE A 13 -2.32 13.13 6.74
N SER A 14 -2.71 12.51 7.85
CA SER A 14 -4.12 12.33 8.19
C SER A 14 -4.73 13.65 8.66
N LEU A 15 -5.73 14.15 7.94
CA LEU A 15 -6.38 15.43 8.23
C LEU A 15 -6.92 15.51 9.67
N SER A 16 -7.50 14.41 10.19
CA SER A 16 -8.03 14.34 11.55
C SER A 16 -6.96 14.43 12.65
N LYS A 17 -5.69 14.23 12.31
CA LYS A 17 -4.56 14.32 13.24
C LYS A 17 -3.83 15.67 13.18
N ILE A 18 -4.19 16.54 12.24
CA ILE A 18 -3.59 17.88 12.12
C ILE A 18 -4.10 18.74 13.29
N ARG A 19 -3.18 19.25 14.10
CA ARG A 19 -3.43 20.19 15.19
C ARG A 19 -2.48 21.37 15.03
N TRP A 20 -2.94 22.58 15.41
CA TRP A 20 -2.16 23.82 15.29
C TRP A 20 -1.71 24.14 13.85
N LEU A 21 -2.68 24.22 12.93
CA LEU A 21 -2.44 24.70 11.57
C LEU A 21 -2.11 26.20 11.60
N ASP A 22 -0.92 26.56 11.11
CA ASP A 22 -0.51 27.95 10.91
C ASP A 22 -0.39 28.25 9.42
N ILE A 23 -1.12 29.25 8.94
CA ILE A 23 -1.20 29.59 7.52
C ILE A 23 -0.27 30.76 7.26
N ARG A 24 0.81 30.49 6.51
CA ARG A 24 1.75 31.52 6.07
C ARG A 24 1.27 32.19 4.80
N LYS A 25 1.68 33.45 4.60
CA LYS A 25 1.43 34.20 3.34
C LYS A 25 2.40 33.83 2.21
N GLU A 26 3.24 32.83 2.44
CA GLU A 26 4.22 32.31 1.50
C GLU A 26 3.50 31.41 0.50
N HIS A 27 3.80 31.57 -0.80
CA HIS A 27 3.29 30.71 -1.85
C HIS A 27 4.40 29.77 -2.30
N PHE A 28 4.04 28.54 -2.64
CA PHE A 28 4.95 27.59 -3.28
C PHE A 28 4.61 27.47 -4.77
N ALA A 29 5.63 27.27 -5.60
CA ALA A 29 5.42 26.89 -6.99
C ALA A 29 4.96 25.44 -7.04
N VAL A 30 3.84 25.20 -7.72
CA VAL A 30 3.33 23.84 -7.92
C VAL A 30 4.22 23.13 -8.93
N ASP A 31 4.77 21.99 -8.55
CA ASP A 31 5.57 21.15 -9.42
C ASP A 31 4.66 20.20 -10.21
N THR A 32 4.51 20.44 -11.52
CA THR A 32 3.63 19.67 -12.41
C THR A 32 3.92 18.16 -12.41
N PRO A 33 5.18 17.69 -12.44
CA PRO A 33 5.52 16.27 -12.29
C PRO A 33 4.98 15.67 -10.99
N THR A 34 5.12 16.38 -9.88
CA THR A 34 4.59 15.96 -8.57
C THR A 34 3.06 15.82 -8.57
N LEU A 35 2.35 16.72 -9.26
CA LEU A 35 0.89 16.61 -9.42
C LEU A 35 0.48 15.37 -10.22
N SER A 36 1.17 15.08 -11.32
CA SER A 36 0.88 13.88 -12.12
C SER A 36 1.07 12.60 -11.31
N LEU A 37 2.11 12.53 -10.48
CA LEU A 37 2.34 11.39 -9.58
C LEU A 37 1.19 11.21 -8.57
N ILE A 38 0.65 12.31 -8.02
CA ILE A 38 -0.49 12.23 -7.08
C ILE A 38 -1.77 11.75 -7.79
N ASP A 39 -2.00 12.16 -9.03
CA ASP A 39 -3.20 11.78 -9.79
C ASP A 39 -3.13 10.31 -10.28
N GLU A 40 -1.94 9.84 -10.66
CA GLU A 40 -1.72 8.45 -11.06
C GLU A 40 -1.79 7.46 -9.89
N HIS A 41 -1.37 7.87 -8.69
CA HIS A 41 -1.39 7.04 -7.49
C HIS A 41 -2.59 7.33 -6.58
N ARG A 42 -3.69 6.57 -6.76
CA ARG A 42 -4.91 6.65 -5.91
C ARG A 42 -4.73 6.25 -4.44
N ASP A 43 -3.53 5.89 -4.01
CA ASP A 43 -3.25 5.46 -2.65
C ASP A 43 -2.48 6.55 -1.88
N PRO A 44 -2.92 6.96 -0.68
CA PRO A 44 -2.18 7.91 0.15
C PRO A 44 -0.79 7.42 0.57
N TRP A 45 -0.46 6.14 0.41
CA TRP A 45 0.89 5.63 0.69
C TRP A 45 1.82 5.84 -0.50
N VAL A 46 2.37 7.06 -0.63
CA VAL A 46 3.41 7.37 -1.61
C VAL A 46 4.78 6.99 -1.04
N SER A 47 5.40 5.94 -1.58
CA SER A 47 6.80 5.59 -1.33
C SER A 47 7.52 5.45 -2.66
N GLU A 48 8.81 5.80 -2.71
CA GLU A 48 9.65 5.62 -3.90
C GLU A 48 9.88 4.15 -4.27
N GLY A 49 9.52 3.21 -3.39
CA GLY A 49 9.64 1.77 -3.63
C GLY A 49 8.43 1.00 -3.12
N THR A 50 8.04 -0.04 -3.85
CA THR A 50 7.07 -1.06 -3.41
C THR A 50 7.80 -2.32 -2.99
N PHE A 51 7.19 -3.13 -2.12
CA PHE A 51 7.66 -4.46 -1.78
C PHE A 51 6.63 -5.50 -2.20
N GLU A 52 7.13 -6.66 -2.61
CA GLU A 52 6.31 -7.80 -3.02
C GLU A 52 5.92 -8.65 -1.81
N VAL A 53 4.65 -9.03 -1.77
CA VAL A 53 4.12 -10.00 -0.80
C VAL A 53 3.41 -11.07 -1.59
N ARG A 54 3.76 -12.33 -1.32
CA ARG A 54 3.07 -13.49 -1.90
C ARG A 54 2.12 -14.05 -0.86
N VAL A 55 0.86 -14.21 -1.24
CA VAL A 55 -0.18 -14.73 -0.34
C VAL A 55 -0.86 -15.95 -0.94
N ARG A 56 -1.17 -16.92 -0.08
CA ARG A 56 -2.03 -18.06 -0.41
C ARG A 56 -3.43 -17.80 0.11
N ILE A 57 -4.41 -18.00 -0.75
CA ILE A 57 -5.82 -17.77 -0.46
C ILE A 57 -6.57 -19.09 -0.65
N LYS A 58 -7.33 -19.51 0.34
CA LYS A 58 -8.13 -20.74 0.26
C LYS A 58 -9.24 -20.60 -0.77
N HIS A 59 -9.57 -21.70 -1.45
CA HIS A 59 -10.62 -21.75 -2.46
C HIS A 59 -11.95 -21.11 -2.01
N SER A 60 -12.32 -21.28 -0.74
CA SER A 60 -13.54 -20.71 -0.13
C SER A 60 -13.72 -19.20 -0.30
N ILE A 61 -12.61 -18.44 -0.40
CA ILE A 61 -12.62 -16.98 -0.55
C ILE A 61 -11.92 -16.51 -1.83
N ALA A 62 -11.33 -17.41 -2.61
CA ALA A 62 -10.63 -17.09 -3.86
C ALA A 62 -11.52 -16.28 -4.83
N GLY A 63 -12.81 -16.63 -4.89
CA GLY A 63 -13.77 -15.91 -5.73
C GLY A 63 -13.96 -14.43 -5.38
N TYR A 64 -13.59 -13.96 -4.19
CA TYR A 64 -13.59 -12.52 -3.88
C TYR A 64 -12.46 -11.78 -4.60
N PHE A 65 -11.28 -12.41 -4.69
CA PHE A 65 -10.08 -11.85 -5.32
C PHE A 65 -10.13 -11.97 -6.84
N SER A 66 -10.85 -12.97 -7.38
CA SER A 66 -11.09 -13.07 -8.83
C SER A 66 -12.10 -12.04 -9.35
N ARG A 67 -13.06 -11.62 -8.50
CA ARG A 67 -14.09 -10.64 -8.89
C ARG A 67 -13.60 -9.19 -8.85
N ARG A 68 -12.65 -8.89 -7.96
CA ARG A 68 -12.06 -7.55 -7.80
C ARG A 68 -10.68 -7.68 -7.17
N ASP A 69 -9.77 -6.81 -7.58
CA ASP A 69 -8.47 -6.66 -6.94
C ASP A 69 -8.66 -6.06 -5.54
N LEU A 70 -8.55 -6.92 -4.52
CA LEU A 70 -8.64 -6.55 -3.11
C LEU A 70 -7.27 -6.22 -2.53
N LEU A 71 -6.20 -6.67 -3.17
CA LEU A 71 -4.82 -6.40 -2.82
C LEU A 71 -4.23 -5.34 -3.76
N PRO A 72 -3.27 -4.52 -3.29
CA PRO A 72 -2.63 -3.53 -4.13
C PRO A 72 -1.79 -4.22 -5.22
N GLN A 73 -1.99 -3.83 -6.48
CA GLN A 73 -1.31 -4.39 -7.65
C GLN A 73 -1.34 -5.94 -7.64
N GLN A 74 -2.54 -6.49 -7.44
CA GLN A 74 -2.78 -7.93 -7.38
C GLN A 74 -2.45 -8.61 -8.71
N GLU A 75 -1.73 -9.72 -8.65
CA GLU A 75 -1.39 -10.56 -9.80
C GLU A 75 -1.60 -12.03 -9.44
N LEU A 76 -2.31 -12.78 -10.30
CA LEU A 76 -2.50 -14.22 -10.12
C LEU A 76 -1.23 -14.96 -10.52
N VAL A 77 -0.57 -15.60 -9.54
CA VAL A 77 0.64 -16.41 -9.78
C VAL A 77 0.25 -17.83 -10.14
N ARG A 78 -0.69 -18.41 -9.38
CA ARG A 78 -1.11 -19.81 -9.56
C ARG A 78 -2.52 -20.04 -9.05
N GLU A 79 -3.26 -20.88 -9.75
CA GLU A 79 -4.54 -21.42 -9.30
C GLU A 79 -4.45 -22.94 -9.17
N GLU A 80 -4.92 -23.45 -8.05
CA GLU A 80 -4.88 -24.86 -7.64
C GLU A 80 -6.25 -25.26 -7.10
N ASN A 81 -6.52 -26.56 -7.00
CA ASN A 81 -7.84 -27.05 -6.56
C ASN A 81 -8.23 -26.61 -5.14
N ASP A 82 -7.26 -26.32 -4.28
CA ASP A 82 -7.40 -25.87 -2.90
C ASP A 82 -7.27 -24.34 -2.73
N GLY A 83 -7.06 -23.59 -3.82
CA GLY A 83 -7.19 -22.13 -3.85
C GLY A 83 -6.21 -21.42 -4.79
N VAL A 84 -5.88 -20.17 -4.49
CA VAL A 84 -5.08 -19.31 -5.38
C VAL A 84 -3.89 -18.69 -4.66
N THR A 85 -2.78 -18.57 -5.37
CA THR A 85 -1.59 -17.82 -4.95
C THR A 85 -1.56 -16.50 -5.70
N LEU A 86 -1.54 -15.41 -4.96
CA LEU A 86 -1.47 -14.06 -5.51
C LEU A 86 -0.16 -13.39 -5.11
N LEU A 87 0.38 -12.59 -6.02
CA LEU A 87 1.41 -11.61 -5.74
C LEU A 87 0.74 -10.25 -5.57
N CYS A 88 1.19 -9.45 -4.62
CA CYS A 88 0.76 -8.07 -4.49
C CYS A 88 1.96 -7.16 -4.18
N LYS A 89 1.92 -5.94 -4.69
CA LYS A 89 2.96 -4.93 -4.48
C LYS A 89 2.40 -3.83 -3.61
N ALA A 90 2.84 -3.80 -2.35
CA ALA A 90 2.44 -2.80 -1.38
C ALA A 90 3.50 -1.71 -1.26
N ALA A 91 3.07 -0.47 -1.09
CA ALA A 91 3.95 0.66 -0.81
C ALA A 91 4.35 0.70 0.69
N HIS A 92 3.44 0.27 1.58
CA HIS A 92 3.67 0.27 3.02
C HIS A 92 2.95 -0.89 3.72
N GLN A 93 3.52 -1.42 4.81
CA GLN A 93 2.91 -2.51 5.59
C GLN A 93 1.50 -2.18 6.09
N SER A 94 1.23 -0.92 6.45
CA SER A 94 -0.10 -0.48 6.89
C SER A 94 -1.17 -0.53 5.79
N GLN A 95 -0.77 -0.59 4.52
CA GLN A 95 -1.69 -0.78 3.39
C GLN A 95 -2.20 -2.22 3.34
N ILE A 96 -1.32 -3.19 3.60
CA ILE A 96 -1.61 -4.62 3.39
C ILE A 96 -2.05 -5.35 4.66
N ILE A 97 -1.52 -5.00 5.83
CA ILE A 97 -1.83 -5.69 7.10
C ILE A 97 -3.35 -5.72 7.38
N PRO A 98 -4.11 -4.62 7.30
CA PRO A 98 -5.54 -4.65 7.57
C PRO A 98 -6.32 -5.54 6.61
N LEU A 99 -5.89 -5.60 5.34
CA LEU A 99 -6.49 -6.45 4.33
C LEU A 99 -6.28 -7.93 4.66
N ILE A 100 -5.04 -8.31 4.99
CA ILE A 100 -4.71 -9.70 5.35
C ILE A 100 -5.46 -10.12 6.61
N LEU A 101 -5.45 -9.30 7.67
CA LEU A 101 -6.11 -9.62 8.94
C LEU A 101 -7.62 -9.85 8.77
N PHE A 102 -8.27 -9.14 7.86
CA PHE A 102 -9.70 -9.31 7.57
C PHE A 102 -10.04 -10.71 7.02
N TRP A 103 -9.10 -11.34 6.30
CA TRP A 103 -9.31 -12.63 5.64
C TRP A 103 -8.78 -13.83 6.42
N LEU A 104 -8.19 -13.63 7.61
CA LEU A 104 -7.75 -14.74 8.46
C LEU A 104 -8.95 -15.61 8.89
N PRO A 105 -8.80 -16.95 8.97
CA PRO A 105 -7.60 -17.75 8.71
C PRO A 105 -7.55 -18.32 7.27
N ASN A 106 -8.22 -17.67 6.32
CA ASN A 106 -8.38 -18.16 4.95
C ASN A 106 -7.36 -17.56 3.96
N ILE A 107 -6.55 -16.60 4.43
CA ILE A 107 -5.38 -16.06 3.75
C ILE A 107 -4.13 -16.40 4.58
N GLU A 108 -3.02 -16.65 3.89
CA GLU A 108 -1.72 -16.94 4.49
C GLU A 108 -0.63 -16.18 3.72
N ILE A 109 0.35 -15.62 4.43
CA ILE A 109 1.50 -14.95 3.81
C ILE A 109 2.56 -16.01 3.55
N LEU A 110 2.92 -16.20 2.27
CA LEU A 110 4.02 -17.07 1.86
C LEU A 110 5.35 -16.29 1.87
N GLU A 111 5.34 -15.03 1.40
CA GLU A 111 6.51 -14.15 1.36
C GLU A 111 6.14 -12.69 1.62
N PRO A 112 7.06 -11.86 2.18
CA PRO A 112 8.39 -12.25 2.66
C PRO A 112 8.25 -13.15 3.88
N GLU A 113 9.07 -14.20 3.97
CA GLU A 113 9.16 -15.04 5.17
C GLU A 113 9.25 -14.08 6.36
N CYS A 114 8.28 -14.12 7.27
CA CYS A 114 8.47 -13.56 8.59
C CYS A 114 9.59 -14.37 9.23
N GLN A 115 10.85 -14.01 8.94
CA GLN A 115 11.99 -14.47 9.72
C GLN A 115 11.79 -13.87 11.11
N ASN A 116 11.06 -14.60 11.93
CA ASN A 116 11.04 -14.42 13.36
C ASN A 116 12.46 -14.73 13.83
N GLY A 117 13.24 -13.67 14.07
CA GLY A 117 14.56 -13.69 14.71
C GLY A 117 14.53 -12.79 15.93
#